data_AF-A0A8E2F1G3-F1
#
_entry.id   AF-A0A8E2F1G3-F1
#
_cell.length_a   1.000
_cell.length_b   1.000
_cell.length_c   1.000
_cell.angle_alpha   90.00
_cell.angle_beta   90.00
_cell.angle_gamma   90.00
#
_symmetry.space_group_name_H-M   'P 1'
#
loop_
_entity.id
_entity.type
_entity.pdbx_description
1 polymer ?
#
loop_
_entity_poly.entity_id
_entity_poly.type
_entity_poly.pdbx_seq_one_letter_code
_entity_poly.pdbx_strand_id
1 'polypeptide(L)'
;SLLYFSLSSGFSSPRVSRILNIASYLVPPMGSTPEGQSPRINKESNDRSFQRLMETTQWLVDCMSEGAMESKGAGWSSTVRVRLLHTMMRQRILEKSKREWETKGFSQYNEESDRIPISQEDMVSTPNSFTSAPLFCMAKMGIAPLPQECEDWTALWRAIGYYFGIKEDILNHHFSNWQTNKYIGASNIQLIPENPCSDAYITPATLPVLFCICSRWPVPFNFAQHCTGARHLMGKTLSDWLSVPRTTFRDEVEYKIGMTLTNLPPRFARIYRKGWDMKRRDAMRRSVESAIRYELGNRKSHYPQLPRSVLIPRRIEQI
;
A
#
# COMPACT_ATOMS: atom_id res chain seq x y z
N SER A 1 10.81 4.53 -4.57
CA SER A 1 10.36 3.61 -3.50
C SER A 1 8.85 3.45 -3.63
N LEU A 2 8.37 2.21 -3.79
CA LEU A 2 6.95 1.84 -3.84
C LEU A 2 6.14 2.34 -2.63
N LEU A 3 6.84 2.53 -1.51
CA LEU A 3 6.27 2.95 -0.23
C LEU A 3 5.66 4.36 -0.31
N TYR A 4 6.31 5.30 -1.00
CA TYR A 4 5.85 6.70 -1.08
C TYR A 4 4.57 6.91 -1.89
N PHE A 5 4.17 5.96 -2.74
CA PHE A 5 2.97 6.11 -3.58
C PHE A 5 1.87 5.12 -3.21
N SER A 6 2.17 4.02 -2.50
CA SER A 6 1.15 3.27 -1.74
C SER A 6 0.32 4.24 -0.86
N LEU A 7 0.98 5.28 -0.33
CA LEU A 7 0.42 6.46 0.35
C LEU A 7 -0.56 7.30 -0.46
N SER A 8 -0.34 7.45 -1.76
CA SER A 8 -0.96 8.52 -2.53
C SER A 8 -2.22 8.13 -3.31
N SER A 9 -2.54 6.84 -3.38
CA SER A 9 -3.77 6.38 -4.06
C SER A 9 -4.59 5.40 -3.22
N GLY A 10 -3.99 4.62 -2.32
CA GLY A 10 -4.73 3.82 -1.33
C GLY A 10 -5.08 4.59 -0.06
N PHE A 11 -4.11 5.30 0.53
CA PHE A 11 -4.29 6.08 1.77
C PHE A 11 -4.72 7.53 1.57
N SER A 12 -4.84 7.97 0.31
CA SER A 12 -5.41 9.29 -0.02
C SER A 12 -6.93 9.26 -0.11
N SER A 13 -7.55 8.08 -0.24
CA SER A 13 -9.00 7.97 -0.18
C SER A 13 -9.49 8.26 1.25
N PRO A 14 -10.36 9.27 1.45
CA PRO A 14 -11.02 9.52 2.74
C PRO A 14 -11.71 8.28 3.29
N ARG A 15 -12.38 7.52 2.41
CA ARG A 15 -13.12 6.32 2.78
C ARG A 15 -12.20 5.22 3.30
N VAL A 16 -11.13 4.92 2.57
CA VAL A 16 -10.17 3.89 2.98
C VAL A 16 -9.49 4.29 4.29
N SER A 17 -9.08 5.56 4.43
CA SER A 17 -8.49 6.08 5.66
C SER A 17 -9.44 5.94 6.86
N ARG A 18 -10.73 6.25 6.66
CA ARG A 18 -11.76 6.10 7.70
C ARG A 18 -11.90 4.65 8.15
N ILE A 19 -12.01 3.70 7.21
CA ILE A 19 -12.10 2.27 7.52
C ILE A 19 -10.83 1.77 8.24
N LEU A 20 -9.65 2.22 7.84
CA LEU A 20 -8.38 1.87 8.50
C LEU A 20 -8.30 2.39 9.93
N ASN A 21 -8.82 3.59 10.19
CA ASN A 21 -8.92 4.18 11.52
C ASN A 21 -9.89 3.39 12.41
N ILE A 22 -11.10 3.07 11.90
CA ILE A 22 -12.11 2.26 12.60
C ILE A 22 -11.57 0.86 12.95
N ALA A 23 -10.82 0.27 12.02
CA ALA A 23 -10.16 -1.01 12.18
C ALA A 23 -8.97 -0.97 13.15
N SER A 24 -8.37 0.22 13.36
CA SER A 24 -7.11 0.42 14.11
C SER A 24 -5.99 -0.52 13.66
N TYR A 25 -5.99 -0.88 12.37
CA TYR A 25 -5.12 -1.91 11.83
C TYR A 25 -3.75 -1.34 11.46
N LEU A 26 -3.73 -0.18 10.80
CA LEU A 26 -2.51 0.49 10.36
C LEU A 26 -2.22 1.77 11.13
N VAL A 27 -3.24 2.57 11.45
CA VAL A 27 -3.12 3.85 12.16
C VAL A 27 -3.68 3.67 13.58
N PRO A 28 -3.07 4.25 14.62
CA PRO A 28 -3.67 4.27 15.95
C PRO A 28 -5.07 4.90 15.89
N PRO A 29 -6.02 4.44 16.72
CA PRO A 29 -7.34 5.05 16.77
C PRO A 29 -7.22 6.52 17.17
N MET A 30 -7.52 7.43 16.22
CA MET A 30 -7.50 8.88 16.42
C MET A 30 -8.47 9.36 17.51
N GLY A 31 -9.44 8.52 17.90
CA GLY A 31 -10.42 8.82 18.95
C GLY A 31 -9.86 8.96 20.37
N SER A 32 -8.56 8.68 20.60
CA SER A 32 -7.89 9.01 21.87
C SER A 32 -7.29 10.41 21.89
N THR A 33 -7.38 11.15 20.77
CA THR A 33 -6.85 12.51 20.66
C THR A 33 -7.97 13.52 20.92
N PRO A 34 -7.82 14.45 21.87
CA PRO A 34 -8.76 15.56 22.02
C PRO A 34 -8.87 16.37 20.72
N GLU A 35 -10.07 16.84 20.36
CA GLU A 35 -10.28 17.72 19.21
C GLU A 35 -9.29 18.90 19.23
N GLY A 36 -8.64 19.16 18.11
CA GLY A 36 -7.65 20.24 17.96
C GLY A 36 -6.22 19.90 18.41
N GLN A 37 -5.92 18.69 18.88
CA GLN A 37 -4.55 18.25 19.17
C GLN A 37 -4.01 17.27 18.13
N SER A 38 -2.73 17.41 17.79
CA SER A 38 -2.03 16.44 16.94
C SER A 38 -2.03 15.05 17.62
N PRO A 39 -2.32 13.97 16.87
CA PRO A 39 -2.28 12.61 17.42
C PRO A 39 -0.92 12.32 18.04
N ARG A 40 -0.91 11.94 19.32
CA ARG A 40 0.29 11.42 19.99
C ARG A 40 0.59 10.03 19.44
N ILE A 41 1.37 9.97 18.37
CA ILE A 41 1.94 8.71 17.88
C ILE A 41 2.94 8.24 18.93
N ASN A 42 2.53 7.32 19.80
CA ASN A 42 3.44 6.65 20.72
C ASN A 42 4.36 5.69 19.97
N LYS A 43 5.50 5.34 20.58
CA LYS A 43 6.52 4.50 19.93
C LYS A 43 5.94 3.13 19.55
N GLU A 44 5.12 2.54 20.40
CA GLU A 44 4.55 1.21 20.22
C GLU A 44 3.57 1.16 19.04
N SER A 45 2.73 2.18 18.88
CA SER A 45 1.86 2.31 17.71
C SER A 45 2.68 2.55 16.46
N ASN A 46 3.74 3.34 16.54
CA ASN A 46 4.61 3.61 15.41
C ASN A 46 5.29 2.32 14.90
N ASP A 47 5.81 1.51 15.84
CA ASP A 47 6.42 0.21 15.54
C ASP A 47 5.42 -0.77 14.92
N ARG A 48 4.17 -0.77 15.41
CA ARG A 48 3.10 -1.59 14.84
C ARG A 48 2.76 -1.18 13.41
N SER A 49 2.58 0.12 13.15
CA SER A 49 2.34 0.65 11.80
C SER A 49 3.45 0.24 10.84
N PHE A 50 4.71 0.38 11.29
CA PHE A 50 5.87 -0.05 10.52
C PHE A 50 5.85 -1.55 10.22
N GLN A 51 5.57 -2.40 11.22
CA GLN A 51 5.45 -3.86 11.01
C GLN A 51 4.38 -4.21 9.98
N ARG A 52 3.21 -3.55 10.00
CA ARG A 52 2.15 -3.78 8.99
C ARG A 52 2.54 -3.34 7.58
N LEU A 53 3.32 -2.26 7.45
CA LEU A 53 3.89 -1.87 6.15
C LEU A 53 4.91 -2.90 5.67
N MET A 54 5.72 -3.45 6.58
CA MET A 54 6.67 -4.51 6.25
C MET A 54 5.99 -5.81 5.86
N GLU A 55 4.86 -6.18 6.49
CA GLU A 55 4.02 -7.31 6.08
C GLU A 55 3.49 -7.12 4.64
N THR A 56 3.02 -5.91 4.30
CA THR A 56 2.57 -5.59 2.93
C THR A 56 3.74 -5.64 1.95
N THR A 57 4.91 -5.15 2.36
CA THR A 57 6.13 -5.18 1.54
C THR A 57 6.60 -6.61 1.30
N GLN A 58 6.53 -7.49 2.30
CA GLN A 58 6.82 -8.91 2.17
C GLN A 58 5.85 -9.58 1.19
N TRP A 59 4.55 -9.33 1.35
CA TRP A 59 3.54 -9.85 0.42
C TRP A 59 3.81 -9.42 -1.03
N LEU A 60 4.17 -8.15 -1.25
CA LEU A 60 4.58 -7.68 -2.58
C LEU A 60 5.78 -8.47 -3.10
N VAL A 61 6.86 -8.58 -2.31
CA VAL A 61 8.07 -9.31 -2.72
C VAL A 61 7.78 -10.78 -3.03
N ASP A 62 6.91 -11.43 -2.25
CA ASP A 62 6.46 -12.80 -2.52
C ASP A 62 5.82 -12.93 -3.91
N CYS A 63 5.11 -11.90 -4.39
CA CYS A 63 4.44 -11.89 -5.69
C CYS A 63 5.37 -11.59 -6.87
N MET A 64 6.51 -10.93 -6.65
CA MET A 64 7.39 -10.45 -7.74
C MET A 64 8.44 -11.46 -8.21
N SER A 65 8.46 -12.66 -7.64
CA SER A 65 9.41 -13.71 -8.03
C SER A 65 8.90 -14.53 -9.21
N GLU A 66 9.81 -15.08 -10.00
CA GLU A 66 9.46 -15.98 -11.11
C GLU A 66 8.68 -17.21 -10.60
N GLY A 67 7.61 -17.59 -11.31
CA GLY A 67 6.71 -18.67 -10.91
C GLY A 67 5.90 -18.41 -9.62
N ALA A 68 6.02 -17.25 -8.98
CA ALA A 68 5.44 -17.03 -7.65
C ALA A 68 3.91 -17.00 -7.64
N MET A 69 3.30 -16.63 -8.76
CA MET A 69 1.84 -16.55 -8.93
C MET A 69 1.23 -17.84 -9.48
N GLU A 70 2.05 -18.87 -9.75
CA GLU A 70 1.57 -20.21 -10.08
C GLU A 70 0.91 -20.86 -8.86
N SER A 71 0.10 -21.90 -9.10
CA SER A 71 -0.57 -22.65 -8.04
C SER A 71 0.45 -23.15 -7.01
N LYS A 72 0.20 -22.90 -5.73
CA LYS A 72 1.11 -23.19 -4.59
C LYS A 72 2.42 -22.38 -4.57
N GLY A 73 2.61 -21.44 -5.50
CA GLY A 73 3.70 -20.46 -5.44
C GLY A 73 3.63 -19.57 -4.20
N ALA A 74 4.75 -18.92 -3.88
CA ALA A 74 4.84 -18.05 -2.70
C ALA A 74 3.87 -16.86 -2.80
N GLY A 75 3.86 -16.17 -3.93
CA GLY A 75 2.96 -15.05 -4.22
C GLY A 75 1.49 -15.44 -4.23
N TRP A 76 1.16 -16.58 -4.85
CA TRP A 76 -0.18 -17.15 -4.80
C TRP A 76 -0.64 -17.40 -3.36
N SER A 77 0.16 -18.14 -2.59
CA SER A 77 -0.14 -18.49 -1.20
C SER A 77 -0.30 -17.24 -0.32
N SER A 78 0.59 -16.26 -0.50
CA SER A 78 0.58 -15.00 0.23
C SER A 78 -0.66 -14.17 -0.12
N THR A 79 -1.02 -14.07 -1.40
CA THR A 79 -2.22 -13.37 -1.87
C THR A 79 -3.52 -13.99 -1.35
N VAL A 80 -3.62 -15.32 -1.35
CA VAL A 80 -4.78 -16.03 -0.76
C VAL A 80 -4.89 -15.74 0.74
N ARG A 81 -3.78 -15.67 1.48
CA ARG A 81 -3.79 -15.28 2.90
C ARG A 81 -4.27 -13.85 3.12
N VAL A 82 -3.85 -12.91 2.27
CA VAL A 82 -4.36 -11.52 2.31
C VAL A 82 -5.87 -11.47 2.05
N ARG A 83 -6.39 -12.25 1.09
CA ARG A 83 -7.84 -12.35 0.85
C ARG A 83 -8.61 -12.86 2.07
N LEU A 84 -8.07 -13.87 2.76
CA LEU A 84 -8.66 -14.36 4.00
C LEU A 84 -8.60 -13.31 5.11
N LEU A 85 -7.47 -12.61 5.25
CA LEU A 85 -7.32 -11.49 6.18
C LEU A 85 -8.37 -10.40 5.92
N HIS A 86 -8.59 -10.02 4.65
CA HIS A 86 -9.61 -9.03 4.27
C HIS A 86 -11.02 -9.48 4.67
N THR A 87 -11.32 -10.77 4.49
CA THR A 87 -12.61 -11.35 4.93
C THR A 87 -12.78 -11.25 6.44
N MET A 88 -11.75 -11.64 7.20
CA MET A 88 -11.74 -11.55 8.67
C MET A 88 -11.87 -10.11 9.16
N MET A 89 -11.19 -9.16 8.50
CA MET A 89 -11.21 -7.76 8.88
C MET A 89 -12.59 -7.15 8.62
N ARG A 90 -13.22 -7.45 7.48
CA ARG A 90 -14.60 -7.04 7.20
C ARG A 90 -15.55 -7.57 8.28
N GLN A 91 -15.49 -8.86 8.57
CA GLN A 91 -16.33 -9.48 9.60
C GLN A 91 -16.13 -8.79 10.97
N ARG A 92 -14.88 -8.56 11.36
CA ARG A 92 -14.54 -7.91 12.63
C ARG A 92 -15.09 -6.49 12.74
N ILE A 93 -15.06 -5.70 11.65
CA ILE A 93 -15.62 -4.33 11.62
C ILE A 93 -17.13 -4.39 11.85
N LEU A 94 -17.83 -5.24 11.10
CA LEU A 94 -19.29 -5.35 11.18
C LEU A 94 -19.75 -5.86 12.55
N GLU A 95 -19.07 -6.87 13.10
CA GLU A 95 -19.36 -7.38 14.44
C GLU A 95 -19.05 -6.35 15.54
N LYS A 96 -17.97 -5.57 15.40
CA LYS A 96 -17.66 -4.47 16.32
C LYS A 96 -18.78 -3.42 16.28
N SER A 97 -19.22 -3.04 15.07
CA SER A 97 -20.29 -2.06 14.90
C SER A 97 -21.59 -2.52 15.54
N LYS A 98 -21.98 -3.78 15.31
CA LYS A 98 -23.16 -4.38 15.94
C LYS A 98 -23.09 -4.31 17.47
N ARG A 99 -21.96 -4.71 18.07
CA ARG A 99 -21.76 -4.62 19.53
C ARG A 99 -21.80 -3.19 20.06
N GLU A 100 -21.27 -2.22 19.32
CA GLU A 100 -21.32 -0.81 19.72
C GLU A 100 -22.76 -0.29 19.73
N TRP A 101 -23.56 -0.60 18.72
CA TRP A 101 -24.99 -0.28 18.70
C TRP A 101 -25.74 -0.91 19.87
N GLU A 102 -25.52 -2.20 20.14
CA GLU A 102 -26.16 -2.92 21.25
C GLU A 102 -25.80 -2.35 22.63
N THR A 103 -24.57 -1.85 22.79
CA THR A 103 -24.06 -1.40 24.10
C THR A 103 -24.17 0.10 24.35
N LYS A 104 -24.07 0.93 23.30
CA LYS A 104 -23.98 2.39 23.41
C LYS A 104 -25.11 3.13 22.69
N GLY A 105 -25.90 2.43 21.87
CA GLY A 105 -26.91 3.07 21.02
C GLY A 105 -26.33 3.87 19.86
N PHE A 106 -25.03 3.74 19.56
CA PHE A 106 -24.38 4.30 18.37
C PHE A 106 -23.12 3.49 18.01
N SER A 107 -22.70 3.51 16.75
CA SER A 107 -21.42 2.96 16.29
C SER A 107 -20.61 4.00 15.52
N GLN A 108 -19.27 3.88 15.59
CA GLN A 108 -18.36 4.68 14.78
C GLN A 108 -18.43 4.35 13.29
N TYR A 109 -18.77 3.11 12.94
CA TYR A 109 -18.98 2.68 11.55
C TYR A 109 -20.44 2.85 11.17
N ASN A 110 -20.68 3.50 10.02
CA ASN A 110 -22.00 3.63 9.43
C ASN A 110 -21.93 3.16 7.97
N GLU A 111 -22.69 2.13 7.62
CA GLU A 111 -22.66 1.53 6.27
C GLU A 111 -23.17 2.48 5.17
N GLU A 112 -24.09 3.39 5.48
CA GLU A 112 -24.62 4.35 4.51
C GLU A 112 -23.55 5.35 4.07
N SER A 113 -22.82 5.91 5.04
CA SER A 113 -21.74 6.88 4.77
C SER A 113 -20.43 6.21 4.36
N ASP A 114 -20.06 5.11 5.04
CA ASP A 114 -18.73 4.50 4.92
C ASP A 114 -18.68 3.39 3.87
N ARG A 115 -19.86 2.92 3.42
CA ARG A 115 -20.06 1.76 2.54
C ARG A 115 -19.49 0.47 3.15
N ILE A 116 -19.72 -0.64 2.45
CA ILE A 116 -19.25 -1.96 2.87
C ILE A 116 -17.70 -1.97 2.90
N PRO A 117 -17.05 -2.33 4.03
CA PRO A 117 -15.60 -2.35 4.13
C PRO A 117 -14.97 -3.32 3.14
N ILE A 118 -13.85 -2.92 2.54
CA ILE A 118 -13.04 -3.76 1.66
C ILE A 118 -13.86 -4.22 0.43
N SER A 119 -14.78 -3.39 -0.04
CA SER A 119 -15.68 -3.66 -1.16
C SER A 119 -14.93 -4.02 -2.45
N GLN A 120 -15.63 -4.47 -3.50
CA GLN A 120 -15.02 -4.66 -4.82
C GLN A 120 -14.34 -3.39 -5.32
N GLU A 121 -14.91 -2.22 -5.04
CA GLU A 121 -14.31 -0.93 -5.37
C GLU A 121 -12.99 -0.70 -4.63
N ASP A 122 -12.91 -0.98 -3.32
CA ASP A 122 -11.66 -0.87 -2.55
C ASP A 122 -10.60 -1.85 -3.07
N MET A 123 -11.05 -3.09 -3.36
CA MET A 123 -10.22 -4.16 -3.91
C MET A 123 -9.79 -3.90 -5.35
N VAL A 124 -10.40 -2.95 -6.07
CA VAL A 124 -9.95 -2.52 -7.41
C VAL A 124 -9.04 -1.32 -7.32
N SER A 125 -9.45 -0.30 -6.57
CA SER A 125 -8.73 0.96 -6.44
C SER A 125 -7.36 0.77 -5.81
N THR A 126 -7.27 -0.05 -4.76
CA THR A 126 -6.01 -0.27 -4.04
C THR A 126 -4.97 -1.03 -4.91
N PRO A 127 -5.26 -2.19 -5.52
CA PRO A 127 -4.34 -2.85 -6.45
C PRO A 127 -4.04 -2.04 -7.71
N ASN A 128 -5.01 -1.29 -8.25
CA ASN A 128 -4.76 -0.36 -9.36
C ASN A 128 -3.71 0.70 -9.00
N SER A 129 -3.72 1.17 -7.74
CA SER A 129 -2.67 2.03 -7.21
C SER A 129 -1.32 1.34 -7.27
N PHE A 130 -1.20 0.11 -6.79
CA PHE A 130 0.06 -0.64 -6.88
C PHE A 130 0.48 -0.98 -8.32
N THR A 131 -0.43 -0.92 -9.28
CA THR A 131 -0.13 -1.14 -10.70
C THR A 131 0.44 0.14 -11.34
N SER A 132 -0.28 1.26 -11.24
CA SER A 132 0.04 2.50 -11.96
C SER A 132 1.09 3.38 -11.25
N ALA A 133 1.02 3.44 -9.92
CA ALA A 133 1.94 4.22 -9.09
C ALA A 133 3.42 3.98 -9.34
N PRO A 134 3.90 2.73 -9.38
CA PRO A 134 5.33 2.48 -9.45
C PRO A 134 5.87 2.91 -10.81
N LEU A 135 5.08 2.71 -11.87
CA LEU A 135 5.41 3.12 -13.23
C LEU A 135 5.51 4.65 -13.33
N PHE A 136 4.57 5.40 -12.72
CA PHE A 136 4.65 6.86 -12.64
C PHE A 136 5.86 7.35 -11.82
N CYS A 137 6.15 6.68 -10.71
CA CYS A 137 7.31 6.98 -9.87
C CYS A 137 8.62 6.72 -10.60
N MET A 138 8.74 5.60 -11.31
CA MET A 138 9.92 5.32 -12.13
C MET A 138 10.15 6.44 -13.14
N ALA A 139 9.10 6.88 -13.85
CA ALA A 139 9.21 7.99 -14.79
C ALA A 139 9.69 9.29 -14.12
N LYS A 140 9.13 9.66 -12.95
CA LYS A 140 9.57 10.83 -12.16
C LYS A 140 10.96 10.69 -11.56
N MET A 141 11.41 9.45 -11.37
CA MET A 141 12.76 9.12 -10.97
C MET A 141 13.71 9.07 -12.18
N GLY A 142 13.26 9.29 -13.43
CA GLY A 142 14.12 9.25 -14.62
C GLY A 142 14.39 7.85 -15.17
N ILE A 143 13.61 6.85 -14.74
CA ILE A 143 13.61 5.47 -15.24
C ILE A 143 12.37 5.30 -16.12
N ALA A 144 12.57 5.05 -17.41
CA ALA A 144 11.47 4.79 -18.34
C ALA A 144 11.39 3.27 -18.62
N PRO A 145 10.36 2.57 -18.10
CA PRO A 145 10.11 1.18 -18.46
C PRO A 145 9.76 1.05 -19.94
N LEU A 146 10.11 -0.09 -20.53
CA LEU A 146 9.70 -0.42 -21.89
C LEU A 146 8.17 -0.60 -21.95
N PRO A 147 7.53 -0.35 -23.11
CA PRO A 147 6.09 -0.60 -23.27
C PRO A 147 5.69 -2.03 -22.86
N GLN A 148 6.48 -3.03 -23.25
CA GLN A 148 6.23 -4.42 -22.87
C GLN A 148 6.34 -4.65 -21.35
N GLU A 149 7.31 -4.01 -20.67
CA GLU A 149 7.43 -4.13 -19.21
C GLU A 149 6.20 -3.55 -18.49
N CYS A 150 5.58 -2.50 -19.03
CA CYS A 150 4.33 -1.97 -18.50
C CYS A 150 3.15 -2.93 -18.71
N GLU A 151 3.08 -3.61 -19.86
CA GLU A 151 2.05 -4.62 -20.12
C GLU A 151 2.23 -5.85 -19.23
N ASP A 152 3.45 -6.36 -19.09
CA ASP A 152 3.77 -7.50 -18.22
C ASP A 152 3.47 -7.18 -16.74
N TRP A 153 3.80 -5.96 -16.31
CA TRP A 153 3.46 -5.47 -14.97
C TRP A 153 1.95 -5.42 -14.75
N THR A 154 1.20 -4.93 -15.74
CA THR A 154 -0.28 -4.87 -15.66
C THR A 154 -0.89 -6.28 -15.64
N ALA A 155 -0.36 -7.20 -16.44
CA ALA A 155 -0.81 -8.59 -16.47
C ALA A 155 -0.54 -9.32 -15.14
N LEU A 156 0.61 -9.07 -14.49
CA LEU A 156 0.89 -9.57 -13.14
C LEU A 156 -0.15 -9.08 -12.14
N TRP A 157 -0.47 -7.78 -12.15
CA TRP A 157 -1.49 -7.21 -11.26
C TRP A 157 -2.91 -7.71 -11.56
N ARG A 158 -3.22 -8.02 -12.82
CA ARG A 158 -4.46 -8.71 -13.19
C ARG A 158 -4.54 -10.10 -12.54
N ALA A 159 -3.46 -10.88 -12.59
CA ALA A 159 -3.41 -12.21 -11.95
C ALA A 159 -3.49 -12.12 -10.41
N ILE A 160 -2.77 -11.17 -9.80
CA ILE A 160 -2.88 -10.87 -8.38
C ILE A 160 -4.34 -10.52 -8.02
N GLY A 161 -4.97 -9.62 -8.79
CA GLY A 161 -6.35 -9.19 -8.61
C GLY A 161 -7.37 -10.35 -8.68
N TYR A 162 -7.15 -11.30 -9.58
CA TYR A 162 -7.97 -12.52 -9.65
C TYR A 162 -7.91 -13.31 -8.34
N TYR A 163 -6.71 -13.56 -7.80
CA TYR A 163 -6.55 -14.28 -6.54
C TYR A 163 -7.06 -13.49 -5.32
N PHE A 164 -6.99 -12.16 -5.35
CA PHE A 164 -7.65 -11.28 -4.37
C PHE A 164 -9.17 -11.47 -4.31
N GLY A 165 -9.78 -11.96 -5.39
CA GLY A 165 -11.24 -12.11 -5.51
C GLY A 165 -11.92 -10.89 -6.13
N ILE A 166 -11.19 -10.09 -6.92
CA ILE A 166 -11.80 -9.08 -7.79
C ILE A 166 -12.56 -9.81 -8.89
N LYS A 167 -13.76 -9.32 -9.25
CA LYS A 167 -14.54 -9.92 -10.33
C LYS A 167 -13.78 -9.86 -11.66
N GLU A 168 -13.90 -10.93 -12.44
CA GLU A 168 -13.16 -11.10 -13.70
C GLU A 168 -13.58 -10.07 -14.77
N ASP A 169 -14.85 -9.69 -14.81
CA ASP A 169 -15.37 -8.64 -15.71
C ASP A 169 -14.63 -7.31 -15.51
N ILE A 170 -14.45 -6.90 -14.24
CA ILE A 170 -13.69 -5.71 -13.88
C ILE A 170 -12.24 -5.86 -14.32
N LEU A 171 -11.59 -6.99 -14.01
CA LEU A 171 -10.19 -7.23 -14.38
C LEU A 171 -9.96 -7.21 -15.89
N ASN A 172 -10.86 -7.86 -16.65
CA ASN A 172 -10.77 -7.97 -18.09
C ASN A 172 -11.03 -6.64 -18.80
N HIS A 173 -11.78 -5.71 -18.19
CA HIS A 173 -11.93 -4.37 -18.74
C HIS A 173 -10.77 -3.47 -18.30
N HIS A 174 -10.53 -3.39 -16.99
CA HIS A 174 -9.74 -2.33 -16.36
C HIS A 174 -8.26 -2.66 -16.19
N PHE A 175 -7.89 -3.95 -16.22
CA PHE A 175 -6.51 -4.44 -16.17
C PHE A 175 -6.15 -5.20 -17.45
N SER A 176 -6.87 -4.96 -18.55
CA SER A 176 -6.63 -5.57 -19.87
C SER A 176 -5.24 -5.26 -20.41
N ASN A 177 -4.86 -3.99 -20.36
CA ASN A 177 -3.60 -3.44 -20.82
C ASN A 177 -3.16 -2.25 -19.97
N TRP A 178 -1.91 -1.84 -20.13
CA TRP A 178 -1.34 -0.72 -19.39
C TRP A 178 -2.13 0.58 -19.58
N GLN A 179 -2.53 0.89 -20.82
CA GLN A 179 -3.20 2.15 -21.13
C GLN A 179 -4.53 2.29 -20.38
N THR A 180 -5.33 1.23 -20.34
CA THR A 180 -6.63 1.21 -19.64
C THR A 180 -6.45 1.30 -18.14
N ASN A 181 -5.49 0.53 -17.59
CA ASN A 181 -5.17 0.58 -16.17
C ASN A 181 -4.68 1.99 -15.75
N LYS A 182 -3.82 2.59 -16.56
CA LYS A 182 -3.30 3.95 -16.36
C LYS A 182 -4.41 4.99 -16.24
N TYR A 183 -5.46 4.91 -17.05
CA TYR A 183 -6.57 5.87 -16.99
C TYR A 183 -7.36 5.77 -15.68
N ILE A 184 -7.54 4.56 -15.15
CA ILE A 184 -8.21 4.35 -13.86
C ILE A 184 -7.33 4.84 -12.72
N GLY A 185 -6.01 4.62 -12.82
CA GLY A 185 -5.04 5.22 -11.91
C GLY A 185 -5.15 6.74 -11.86
N ALA A 186 -5.32 7.38 -13.02
CA ALA A 186 -5.52 8.82 -13.09
C ALA A 186 -6.88 9.26 -12.53
N SER A 187 -7.97 8.53 -12.79
CA SER A 187 -9.30 8.87 -12.27
C SER A 187 -9.38 8.74 -10.74
N ASN A 188 -8.71 7.75 -10.15
CA ASN A 188 -8.68 7.57 -8.69
C ASN A 188 -8.11 8.80 -7.97
N ILE A 189 -7.15 9.51 -8.58
CA ILE A 189 -6.58 10.74 -8.03
C ILE A 189 -7.58 11.90 -8.10
N GLN A 190 -8.48 11.91 -9.09
CA GLN A 190 -9.52 12.94 -9.24
C GLN A 190 -10.70 12.77 -8.27
N LEU A 191 -10.89 11.57 -7.70
CA LEU A 191 -11.92 11.31 -6.69
C LEU A 191 -11.56 11.86 -5.30
N ILE A 192 -10.39 12.48 -5.16
CA ILE A 192 -9.95 13.13 -3.94
C ILE A 192 -10.74 14.44 -3.79
N PRO A 193 -11.53 14.63 -2.71
CA PRO A 193 -12.36 15.82 -2.53
C PRO A 193 -11.55 17.12 -2.60
N GLU A 194 -12.08 18.16 -3.22
CA GLU A 194 -11.39 19.46 -3.36
C GLU A 194 -11.03 20.10 -2.02
N ASN A 195 -11.82 19.85 -0.96
CA ASN A 195 -11.59 20.36 0.38
C ASN A 195 -11.25 19.23 1.36
N PRO A 196 -10.12 19.31 2.10
CA PRO A 196 -9.84 18.36 3.18
C PRO A 196 -10.90 18.51 4.26
N CYS A 197 -11.58 17.41 4.61
CA CYS A 197 -12.58 17.41 5.67
C CYS A 197 -11.91 17.66 7.03
N SER A 198 -12.55 18.45 7.89
CA SER A 198 -12.11 18.73 9.26
C SER A 198 -12.22 17.54 10.22
N ASP A 199 -12.80 16.41 9.78
CA ASP A 199 -12.94 15.20 10.59
C ASP A 199 -11.56 14.54 10.84
N ALA A 200 -11.20 14.39 12.12
CA ALA A 200 -9.98 13.72 12.55
C ALA A 200 -9.85 12.28 12.00
N TYR A 201 -10.96 11.60 11.70
CA TYR A 201 -11.01 10.26 11.11
C TYR A 201 -10.79 10.24 9.58
N ILE A 202 -10.86 11.39 8.94
CA ILE A 202 -10.61 11.59 7.50
C ILE A 202 -9.18 12.10 7.25
N THR A 203 -8.46 12.52 8.31
CA THR A 203 -7.04 12.86 8.23
C THR A 203 -6.28 11.75 7.48
N PRO A 204 -5.63 12.08 6.34
CA PRO A 204 -4.98 11.06 5.54
C PRO A 204 -3.92 10.32 6.35
N ALA A 205 -3.85 8.99 6.20
CA ALA A 205 -2.88 8.15 6.90
C ALA A 205 -1.41 8.41 6.46
N THR A 206 -1.18 9.44 5.66
CA THR A 206 0.11 9.79 5.07
C THR A 206 1.15 10.17 6.12
N LEU A 207 0.82 11.06 7.06
CA LEU A 207 1.78 11.49 8.08
C LEU A 207 2.21 10.34 9.00
N PRO A 208 1.30 9.55 9.61
CA PRO A 208 1.68 8.40 10.43
C PRO A 208 2.57 7.40 9.67
N VAL A 209 2.28 7.13 8.39
CA VAL A 209 3.10 6.24 7.58
C VAL A 209 4.48 6.84 7.29
N LEU A 210 4.58 8.13 6.98
CA LEU A 210 5.88 8.80 6.81
C LEU A 210 6.70 8.81 8.10
N PHE A 211 6.06 9.00 9.25
CA PHE A 211 6.74 8.94 10.55
C PHE A 211 7.24 7.53 10.89
N CYS A 212 6.47 6.48 10.58
CA CYS A 212 6.86 5.13 10.97
C CYS A 212 8.05 4.56 10.21
N ILE A 213 8.35 5.08 9.02
CA ILE A 213 9.51 4.68 8.23
C ILE A 213 10.77 5.50 8.52
N CYS A 214 10.65 6.62 9.25
CA CYS A 214 11.77 7.54 9.51
C CYS A 214 12.92 6.84 10.21
N SER A 215 14.14 7.12 9.73
CA SER A 215 15.40 6.61 10.30
C SER A 215 15.44 5.09 10.41
N ARG A 216 14.68 4.37 9.57
CA ARG A 216 14.69 2.90 9.49
C ARG A 216 15.36 2.41 8.22
N TRP A 217 15.89 1.20 8.31
CA TRP A 217 16.45 0.46 7.17
C TRP A 217 15.34 0.13 6.14
N PRO A 218 15.59 0.06 4.81
CA PRO A 218 16.88 0.04 4.09
C PRO A 218 17.46 1.40 3.68
N VAL A 219 16.68 2.47 3.82
CA VAL A 219 17.13 3.82 3.46
C VAL A 219 16.77 4.73 4.64
N PRO A 220 17.73 5.00 5.55
CA PRO A 220 17.47 5.66 6.83
C PRO A 220 17.32 7.18 6.64
N PHE A 221 16.35 7.57 5.80
CA PHE A 221 16.01 8.95 5.58
C PHE A 221 15.34 9.54 6.82
N ASN A 222 15.63 10.81 7.06
CA ASN A 222 14.90 11.57 8.06
C ASN A 222 13.51 11.98 7.54
N PHE A 223 12.67 12.51 8.43
CA PHE A 223 11.31 12.91 8.09
C PHE A 223 11.24 13.96 6.96
N ALA A 224 12.15 14.95 6.95
CA ALA A 224 12.18 15.98 5.91
C ALA A 224 12.54 15.41 4.52
N GLN A 225 13.45 14.44 4.48
CA GLN A 225 13.80 13.72 3.25
C GLN A 225 12.64 12.87 2.74
N HIS A 226 11.92 12.18 3.64
CA HIS A 226 10.69 11.46 3.30
C HIS A 226 9.59 12.40 2.76
N CYS A 227 9.40 13.56 3.38
CA CYS A 227 8.45 14.59 2.90
C CYS A 227 8.86 15.10 1.52
N THR A 228 10.14 15.43 1.31
CA THR A 228 10.65 15.90 0.01
C THR A 228 10.42 14.85 -1.08
N GLY A 229 10.71 13.58 -0.80
CA GLY A 229 10.46 12.49 -1.72
C GLY A 229 8.99 12.28 -2.05
N ALA A 230 8.11 12.31 -1.03
CA ALA A 230 6.67 12.25 -1.23
C ALA A 230 6.17 13.40 -2.12
N ARG A 231 6.61 14.64 -1.85
CA ARG A 231 6.24 15.82 -2.64
C ARG A 231 6.72 15.75 -4.08
N HIS A 232 7.93 15.26 -4.33
CA HIS A 232 8.45 15.06 -5.68
C HIS A 232 7.63 14.01 -6.45
N LEU A 233 7.38 12.85 -5.82
CA LEU A 233 6.72 11.71 -6.47
C LEU A 233 5.22 11.91 -6.65
N MET A 234 4.55 12.61 -5.75
CA MET A 234 3.09 12.80 -5.77
C MET A 234 2.69 14.14 -6.41
N GLY A 235 3.59 15.12 -6.40
CA GLY A 235 3.32 16.47 -6.88
C GLY A 235 2.76 17.37 -5.78
N LYS A 236 2.89 18.69 -5.98
CA LYS A 236 2.59 19.70 -4.95
C LYS A 236 1.12 19.68 -4.51
N THR A 237 0.18 19.55 -5.44
CA THR A 237 -1.26 19.58 -5.16
C THR A 237 -1.70 18.44 -4.26
N LEU A 238 -1.39 17.20 -4.65
CA LEU A 238 -1.76 16.01 -3.88
C LEU A 238 -1.05 15.98 -2.52
N SER A 239 0.20 16.42 -2.46
CA SER A 239 0.92 16.51 -1.19
C SER A 239 0.39 17.61 -0.26
N ASP A 240 -0.03 18.75 -0.79
CA ASP A 240 -0.69 19.79 0.01
C ASP A 240 -2.03 19.28 0.56
N TRP A 241 -2.82 18.57 -0.26
CA TRP A 241 -4.05 17.94 0.20
C TRP A 241 -3.82 16.91 1.31
N LEU A 242 -2.77 16.09 1.18
CA LEU A 242 -2.36 15.10 2.18
C LEU A 242 -1.64 15.73 3.39
N SER A 243 -1.59 17.06 3.47
CA SER A 243 -0.93 17.79 4.56
C SER A 243 0.54 17.42 4.75
N VAL A 244 1.23 17.04 3.67
CA VAL A 244 2.66 16.74 3.70
C VAL A 244 3.45 18.04 3.83
N PRO A 245 4.27 18.22 4.89
CA PRO A 245 5.03 19.44 5.12
C PRO A 245 5.84 19.88 3.92
N ARG A 246 5.79 21.19 3.63
CA ARG A 246 6.65 21.80 2.61
C ARG A 246 8.10 21.76 3.09
N THR A 247 9.00 21.47 2.17
CA THR A 247 10.44 21.37 2.42
C THR A 247 11.18 22.51 1.73
N THR A 248 12.45 22.71 2.12
CA THR A 248 13.23 23.83 1.61
C THR A 248 13.70 23.57 0.18
N PHE A 249 14.05 24.64 -0.54
CA PHE A 249 14.66 24.51 -1.88
C PHE A 249 15.94 23.67 -1.84
N ARG A 250 16.73 23.77 -0.77
CA ARG A 250 17.93 22.96 -0.56
C ARG A 250 17.60 21.47 -0.52
N ASP A 251 16.56 21.08 0.24
CA ASP A 251 16.12 19.68 0.33
C ASP A 251 15.70 19.15 -1.04
N GLU A 252 14.99 19.96 -1.82
CA GLU A 252 14.55 19.59 -3.17
C GLU A 252 15.74 19.36 -4.12
N VAL A 253 16.75 20.23 -4.08
CA VAL A 253 17.98 20.08 -4.87
C VAL A 253 18.76 18.84 -4.44
N GLU A 254 18.96 18.65 -3.14
CA GLU A 254 19.65 17.48 -2.58
C GLU A 254 18.97 16.18 -3.01
N TYR A 255 17.64 16.13 -2.90
CA TYR A 255 16.85 14.98 -3.34
C TYR A 255 17.01 14.70 -4.83
N LYS A 256 16.93 15.73 -5.69
CA LYS A 256 17.10 15.57 -7.15
C LYS A 256 18.50 15.09 -7.52
N ILE A 257 19.54 15.59 -6.85
CA ILE A 257 20.92 15.13 -7.02
C ILE A 257 21.02 13.65 -6.63
N GLY A 258 20.55 13.31 -5.42
CA GLY A 258 20.55 11.93 -4.93
C GLY A 258 19.82 10.97 -5.89
N MET A 259 18.65 11.37 -6.37
CA MET A 259 17.90 10.61 -7.36
C MET A 259 18.66 10.44 -8.67
N THR A 260 19.31 11.49 -9.17
CA THR A 260 20.13 11.41 -10.38
C THR A 260 21.29 10.44 -10.19
N LEU A 261 21.96 10.47 -9.03
CA LEU A 261 23.03 9.54 -8.69
C LEU A 261 22.53 8.08 -8.66
N THR A 262 21.33 7.82 -8.13
CA THR A 262 20.75 6.46 -8.14
C THR A 262 20.48 5.89 -9.53
N ASN A 263 20.38 6.75 -10.56
CA ASN A 263 20.22 6.32 -11.96
C ASN A 263 21.53 6.11 -12.71
N LEU A 264 22.67 6.47 -12.12
CA LEU A 264 23.98 6.24 -12.75
C LEU A 264 24.27 4.74 -12.94
N PRO A 265 24.04 3.85 -11.95
CA PRO A 265 24.36 2.43 -12.14
C PRO A 265 23.62 1.77 -13.31
N PRO A 266 22.29 1.91 -13.50
CA PRO A 266 21.61 1.38 -14.68
C PRO A 266 22.15 1.92 -16.01
N ARG A 267 22.55 3.20 -16.06
CA ARG A 267 23.12 3.82 -17.27
C ARG A 267 24.53 3.28 -17.56
N PHE A 268 25.37 3.21 -16.52
CA PHE A 268 26.71 2.63 -16.59
C PHE A 268 26.68 1.17 -17.04
N ALA A 269 25.68 0.40 -16.58
CA ALA A 269 25.52 -1.00 -16.95
C ALA A 269 25.38 -1.24 -18.46
N ARG A 270 24.85 -0.25 -19.20
CA ARG A 270 24.69 -0.34 -20.66
C ARG A 270 26.03 -0.35 -21.40
N ILE A 271 27.07 0.25 -20.81
CA ILE A 271 28.37 0.46 -21.44
C ILE A 271 29.42 -0.51 -20.88
N TYR A 272 29.28 -0.91 -19.60
CA TYR A 272 30.36 -1.60 -18.88
C TYR A 272 30.63 -3.04 -19.33
N ARG A 273 29.81 -4.03 -18.91
CA ARG A 273 29.96 -5.44 -19.31
C ARG A 273 28.63 -6.20 -19.29
N LYS A 274 28.46 -7.14 -20.22
CA LYS A 274 27.26 -7.99 -20.30
C LYS A 274 27.03 -8.75 -18.99
N GLY A 275 25.79 -8.76 -18.51
CA GLY A 275 25.39 -9.43 -17.27
C GLY A 275 25.72 -8.69 -15.97
N TRP A 276 26.40 -7.54 -16.00
CA TRP A 276 26.63 -6.75 -14.78
C TRP A 276 25.34 -6.20 -14.19
N ASP A 277 24.42 -5.71 -15.03
CA ASP A 277 23.14 -5.20 -14.53
C ASP A 277 22.32 -6.29 -13.85
N MET A 278 22.29 -7.51 -14.43
CA MET A 278 21.61 -8.66 -13.81
C MET A 278 22.17 -8.96 -12.43
N LYS A 279 23.51 -9.07 -12.32
CA LYS A 279 24.17 -9.30 -11.02
C LYS A 279 23.86 -8.20 -10.00
N ARG A 280 23.84 -6.94 -10.43
CA ARG A 280 23.49 -5.78 -9.59
C ARG A 280 22.03 -5.86 -9.12
N ARG A 281 21.10 -6.14 -10.04
CA ARG A 281 19.66 -6.29 -9.74
C ARG A 281 19.41 -7.46 -8.79
N ASP A 282 20.08 -8.59 -8.99
CA ASP A 282 19.97 -9.75 -8.11
C ASP A 282 20.56 -9.49 -6.71
N ALA A 283 21.70 -8.77 -6.64
CA ALA A 283 22.24 -8.32 -5.35
C ALA A 283 21.24 -7.39 -4.63
N MET A 284 20.68 -6.41 -5.34
CA MET A 284 19.68 -5.49 -4.78
C MET A 284 18.41 -6.22 -4.33
N ARG A 285 17.91 -7.18 -5.11
CA ARG A 285 16.77 -8.04 -4.73
C ARG A 285 17.06 -8.76 -3.41
N ARG A 286 18.20 -9.45 -3.31
CA ARG A 286 18.60 -10.17 -2.09
C ARG A 286 18.76 -9.24 -0.89
N SER A 287 19.30 -8.03 -1.08
CA SER A 287 19.40 -7.03 -0.02
C SER A 287 18.02 -6.59 0.49
N VAL A 288 17.05 -6.37 -0.40
CA VAL A 288 15.67 -6.02 -0.02
C VAL A 288 15.00 -7.18 0.73
N GLU A 289 15.10 -8.41 0.21
CA GLU A 289 14.58 -9.60 0.90
C GLU A 289 15.19 -9.78 2.29
N SER A 290 16.51 -9.62 2.41
CA SER A 290 17.21 -9.73 3.69
C SER A 290 16.79 -8.62 4.66
N ALA A 291 16.59 -7.39 4.18
CA ALA A 291 16.09 -6.28 4.98
C ALA A 291 14.69 -6.58 5.53
N ILE A 292 13.79 -7.08 4.70
CA ILE A 292 12.42 -7.42 5.13
C ILE A 292 12.44 -8.54 6.17
N ARG A 293 13.24 -9.60 5.95
CA ARG A 293 13.40 -10.69 6.92
C ARG A 293 14.01 -10.23 8.24
N TYR A 294 14.94 -9.28 8.20
CA TYR A 294 15.52 -8.68 9.40
C TYR A 294 14.46 -7.91 10.21
N GLU A 295 13.70 -7.03 9.54
CA GLU A 295 12.69 -6.19 10.21
C GLU A 295 11.49 -6.97 10.75
N LEU A 296 11.05 -8.03 10.06
CA LEU A 296 9.97 -8.90 10.53
C LEU A 296 10.45 -9.92 11.59
N GLY A 297 11.77 -10.01 11.80
CA GLY A 297 12.42 -11.22 12.31
C GLY A 297 12.16 -12.40 11.35
N ASN A 298 12.87 -13.52 11.49
CA ASN A 298 12.63 -14.72 10.64
C ASN A 298 11.19 -15.32 10.74
N ARG A 299 10.25 -14.62 11.37
CA ARG A 299 8.83 -14.93 11.38
C ARG A 299 8.24 -14.55 10.02
N LYS A 300 8.03 -15.55 9.15
CA LYS A 300 6.96 -15.43 8.14
C LYS A 300 5.70 -15.01 8.89
N SER A 301 4.96 -14.03 8.35
CA SER A 301 3.71 -13.55 8.93
C SER A 301 2.81 -14.74 9.28
N HIS A 302 2.70 -15.04 10.58
CA HIS A 302 1.72 -16.00 11.10
C HIS A 302 0.40 -15.25 11.19
N TYR A 303 -0.43 -15.40 10.16
CA TYR A 303 -1.82 -14.99 10.25
C TYR A 303 -2.48 -15.81 11.37
N PRO A 304 -3.26 -15.20 12.27
CA PRO A 304 -4.01 -15.94 13.28
C PRO A 304 -4.84 -17.02 12.60
N GLN A 305 -4.60 -18.29 12.95
CA GLN A 305 -5.45 -19.37 12.45
C GLN A 305 -6.86 -19.19 13.02
N LEU A 306 -7.85 -19.18 12.14
CA LEU A 306 -9.26 -19.14 12.55
C LEU A 306 -9.60 -20.39 13.37
N PRO A 307 -10.46 -20.27 14.39
CA PRO A 307 -11.11 -21.43 14.97
C PRO A 307 -11.78 -22.24 13.85
N ARG A 308 -11.64 -23.58 13.86
CA ARG A 308 -12.24 -24.47 12.83
C ARG A 308 -13.74 -24.23 12.61
N SER A 309 -14.44 -23.67 13.60
CA SER A 309 -15.87 -23.34 13.53
C SER A 309 -16.22 -22.24 12.51
N VAL A 310 -15.26 -21.42 12.07
CA VAL A 310 -15.51 -20.31 11.12
C VAL A 310 -15.24 -20.72 9.67
N LEU A 311 -14.44 -21.77 9.45
CA LEU A 311 -13.93 -22.15 8.12
C LEU A 311 -14.86 -23.04 7.30
N ILE A 312 -15.90 -23.62 7.90
CA ILE A 312 -16.80 -24.55 7.21
C ILE A 312 -18.25 -24.13 7.49
N PRO A 313 -18.96 -23.53 6.51
CA PRO A 313 -20.41 -23.52 6.53
C PRO A 313 -20.88 -24.98 6.56
N ARG A 314 -21.74 -25.36 7.52
CA ARG A 314 -22.32 -26.71 7.70
C ARG A 314 -23.19 -27.22 6.52
N ARG A 315 -22.97 -26.74 5.30
CA ARG A 315 -23.87 -26.93 4.15
C ARG A 315 -23.32 -27.87 3.07
N ILE A 316 -22.35 -28.73 3.39
CA ILE A 316 -21.80 -29.75 2.47
C ILE A 316 -21.92 -31.16 3.07
N GLU A 317 -23.02 -31.45 3.77
CA GLU A 317 -23.37 -32.82 4.19
C GLU A 317 -24.72 -33.28 3.60
N GLN A 318 -25.26 -32.59 2.58
CA GLN A 318 -26.53 -32.96 1.93
C GLN A 318 -26.51 -32.81 0.40
N ILE A 319 -25.45 -33.27 -0.26
CA ILE A 319 -25.50 -33.62 -1.70
C ILE A 319 -24.85 -34.99 -1.87
#